data_AF-A0A4R4KUD4-F1
#
_entry.id   AF-A0A4R4KUD4-F1
#
_cell.length_a   1.000
_cell.length_b   1.000
_cell.length_c   1.000
_cell.angle_alpha   90.00
_cell.angle_beta   90.00
_cell.angle_gamma   90.00
#
_symmetry.space_group_name_H-M   'P 1'
#
loop_
_entity.id
_entity.type
_entity.pdbx_description
1 polymer ?
#
loop_
_entity_poly.entity_id
_entity_poly.type
_entity_poly.pdbx_seq_one_letter_code
_entity_poly.pdbx_strand_id
1 'polypeptide(L)'
;MAQFVDWDLAAATAGALGKSGPRVSYAEAAEAVGDLRRLTDEAAGHVADYTGLRSQVSHPPVRVVDRRDWASTNIAGLREVITPLVSRLSGDKQPGPLTEAVGSRVTGVQAGTVLAYLSGRVLGQYEVFSADPGQLLLVAPNIVEVERKLAADRRDFRLWVCLHEVTHRTQFTAVPWMRAYFLGEVQAFVDASQGGEHLLERLRRGVSTLSDAVKDPESRASVLDIVQTPAQRAVLDRLTALMTLLEGHAEFVMDGVGPQVIPSVEQIRAAFNRRREAGNPLEKVIRRLLGVDVKMRQYAEGRTFVHGVVDRVGMAGFNRVFGSPLTLPRLDELGDPDAWVARVHGPAGATPTVG
;
A
#
# COMPACT_ATOMS: atom_id res chain seq x y z
N MET A 1 30.90 -5.34 0.32
CA MET A 1 29.72 -6.02 -0.23
C MET A 1 29.19 -5.17 -1.35
N ALA A 2 28.82 -5.78 -2.48
CA ALA A 2 28.36 -5.01 -3.61
C ALA A 2 27.07 -4.26 -3.25
N GLN A 3 27.07 -2.94 -3.35
CA GLN A 3 25.94 -2.09 -2.95
C GLN A 3 25.31 -1.50 -4.21
N PHE A 4 24.15 -2.01 -4.63
CA PHE A 4 23.47 -1.56 -5.85
C PHE A 4 22.68 -0.26 -5.66
N VAL A 5 22.47 0.15 -4.41
CA VAL A 5 21.80 1.39 -4.04
C VAL A 5 22.57 2.03 -2.89
N ASP A 6 23.06 3.25 -3.09
CA ASP A 6 23.61 4.07 -2.01
C ASP A 6 22.46 4.60 -1.13
N TRP A 7 22.13 3.85 -0.08
CA TRP A 7 21.02 4.14 0.82
C TRP A 7 21.24 5.38 1.67
N ASP A 8 22.50 5.67 2.03
CA ASP A 8 22.85 6.85 2.82
C ASP A 8 22.69 8.11 1.95
N LEU A 9 23.11 8.03 0.68
CA LEU A 9 22.84 9.08 -0.30
C LEU A 9 21.34 9.26 -0.57
N ALA A 10 20.58 8.16 -0.68
CA ALA A 10 19.13 8.24 -0.81
C ALA A 10 18.48 8.99 0.37
N ALA A 11 18.92 8.71 1.60
CA ALA A 11 18.41 9.38 2.80
C ALA A 11 18.79 10.86 2.84
N ALA A 12 20.04 11.19 2.46
CA ALA A 12 20.50 12.56 2.35
C ALA A 12 19.71 13.35 1.28
N THR A 13 19.52 12.76 0.09
CA THR A 13 18.73 13.34 -0.99
C THR A 13 17.27 13.54 -0.57
N ALA A 14 16.67 12.55 0.08
CA ALA A 14 15.29 12.66 0.54
C ALA A 14 15.10 13.78 1.58
N GLY A 15 16.03 13.89 2.52
CA GLY A 15 16.04 14.96 3.52
C GLY A 15 16.26 16.35 2.93
N ALA A 16 17.12 16.47 1.92
CA ALA A 16 17.43 17.75 1.27
C ALA A 16 16.31 18.26 0.36
N LEU A 17 15.66 17.36 -0.40
CA LEU A 17 14.59 17.71 -1.33
C LEU A 17 13.20 17.76 -0.67
N GLY A 18 13.05 17.12 0.49
CA GLY A 18 11.79 17.09 1.25
C GLY A 18 11.38 18.48 1.72
N LYS A 19 10.18 18.93 1.35
CA LYS A 19 9.60 20.18 1.87
C LYS A 19 9.24 19.99 3.35
N SER A 20 9.53 20.93 4.24
CA SER A 20 9.28 20.76 5.69
C SER A 20 7.81 20.72 6.13
N GLY A 21 6.87 21.18 5.28
CA GLY A 21 5.44 21.27 5.61
C GLY A 21 4.98 22.68 5.96
N PRO A 22 3.77 22.85 6.49
CA PRO A 22 3.26 24.16 6.88
C PRO A 22 4.04 24.73 8.07
N ARG A 23 4.22 26.05 8.12
CA ARG A 23 4.76 26.71 9.31
C ARG A 23 3.70 26.67 10.42
N VAL A 24 4.08 26.15 11.58
CA VAL A 24 3.26 26.02 12.79
C VAL A 24 4.09 26.41 14.00
N SER A 25 3.42 26.83 15.08
CA SER A 25 4.11 27.05 16.36
C SER A 25 4.47 25.72 17.01
N TYR A 26 5.40 25.72 17.97
CA TYR A 26 5.71 24.52 18.75
C TYR A 26 4.48 23.97 19.49
N ALA A 27 3.68 24.87 20.07
CA ALA A 27 2.46 24.49 20.78
C ALA A 27 1.45 23.80 19.84
N GLU A 28 1.26 24.34 18.64
CA GLU A 28 0.38 23.73 17.64
C GLU A 28 0.90 22.37 17.17
N ALA A 29 2.22 22.23 16.97
CA ALA A 29 2.83 20.96 16.61
C ALA A 29 2.65 19.91 17.72
N ALA A 30 2.87 20.29 18.98
CA ALA A 30 2.70 19.43 20.14
C ALA A 30 1.24 18.99 20.32
N GLU A 31 0.29 19.91 20.10
CA GLU A 31 -1.14 19.61 20.10
C GLU A 31 -1.50 18.60 19.00
N ALA A 32 -1.04 18.83 17.76
CA ALA A 32 -1.30 17.92 16.65
C ALA A 32 -0.73 16.52 16.86
N VAL A 33 0.50 16.41 17.36
CA VAL A 33 1.11 15.12 17.70
C VAL A 33 0.35 14.43 18.84
N GLY A 34 -0.07 15.20 19.86
CA GLY A 34 -0.86 14.70 20.98
C GLY A 34 -2.24 14.17 20.55
N ASP A 35 -2.93 14.91 19.68
CA ASP A 35 -4.21 14.50 19.09
C ASP A 35 -4.07 13.22 18.30
N LEU A 36 -3.10 13.14 17.38
CA LEU A 36 -2.92 11.97 16.53
C LEU A 36 -2.65 10.70 17.34
N ARG A 37 -1.90 10.79 18.44
CA ARG A 37 -1.70 9.66 19.35
C ARG A 37 -3.01 9.22 20.01
N ARG A 38 -3.73 10.15 20.65
CA ARG A 38 -5.00 9.83 21.32
C ARG A 38 -6.07 9.31 20.35
N LEU A 39 -6.21 9.94 19.19
CA LEU A 39 -7.20 9.56 18.18
C LEU A 39 -6.86 8.22 17.52
N THR A 40 -5.58 7.83 17.49
CA THR A 40 -5.18 6.47 17.07
C THR A 40 -5.66 5.41 18.07
N ASP A 41 -5.59 5.70 19.36
CA ASP A 41 -6.09 4.79 20.39
C ASP A 41 -7.62 4.73 20.37
N GLU A 42 -8.29 5.87 20.20
CA GLU A 42 -9.74 5.94 20.00
C GLU A 42 -10.18 5.14 18.76
N ALA A 43 -9.51 5.36 17.62
CA ALA A 43 -9.79 4.65 16.38
C ALA A 43 -9.67 3.13 16.53
N ALA A 44 -8.75 2.64 17.37
CA ALA A 44 -8.60 1.19 17.60
C ALA A 44 -9.85 0.57 18.24
N GLY A 45 -10.53 1.29 19.12
CA GLY A 45 -11.82 0.87 19.68
C GLY A 45 -12.88 0.76 18.60
N HIS A 46 -13.08 1.83 17.83
CA HIS A 46 -14.08 1.87 16.75
C HIS A 46 -13.86 0.79 15.68
N VAL A 47 -12.62 0.57 15.25
CA VAL A 47 -12.27 -0.46 14.28
C VAL A 47 -12.57 -1.86 14.84
N ALA A 48 -12.18 -2.13 16.10
CA ALA A 48 -12.42 -3.43 16.72
C ALA A 48 -13.92 -3.69 16.92
N ASP A 49 -14.69 -2.69 17.32
CA ASP A 49 -16.12 -2.82 17.56
C ASP A 49 -16.90 -3.01 16.25
N TYR A 50 -16.49 -2.33 15.18
CA TYR A 50 -17.15 -2.46 13.87
C TYR A 50 -16.79 -3.75 13.13
N THR A 51 -15.52 -4.15 13.14
CA THR A 51 -15.04 -5.31 12.37
C THR A 51 -15.10 -6.62 13.14
N GLY A 52 -15.10 -6.56 14.48
CA GLY A 52 -14.87 -7.72 15.34
C GLY A 52 -13.43 -8.25 15.31
N LEU A 53 -12.52 -7.62 14.56
CA LEU A 53 -11.11 -7.99 14.52
C LEU A 53 -10.37 -7.40 15.72
N ARG A 54 -9.57 -8.23 16.38
CA ARG A 54 -8.71 -7.81 17.51
C ARG A 54 -7.28 -8.23 17.23
N SER A 55 -6.35 -7.33 17.55
CA SER A 55 -4.92 -7.60 17.46
C SER A 55 -4.58 -8.86 18.25
N GLN A 56 -3.89 -9.80 17.60
CA GLN A 56 -3.40 -11.05 18.20
C GLN A 56 -1.95 -10.92 18.68
N VAL A 57 -1.26 -9.86 18.26
CA VAL A 57 0.12 -9.58 18.62
C VAL A 57 0.25 -8.23 19.32
N SER A 58 1.21 -8.13 20.25
CA SER A 58 1.60 -6.85 20.84
C SER A 58 2.35 -6.03 19.80
N HIS A 59 1.89 -4.82 19.51
CA HIS A 59 2.49 -3.93 18.53
C HIS A 59 2.98 -2.63 19.17
N PRO A 60 3.96 -1.93 18.57
CA PRO A 60 4.40 -0.64 19.08
C PRO A 60 3.27 0.40 19.01
N PRO A 61 3.35 1.48 19.81
CA PRO A 61 2.46 2.62 19.67
C PRO A 61 2.69 3.32 18.32
N VAL A 62 1.74 4.17 17.92
CA VAL A 62 1.88 4.98 16.70
C VAL A 62 3.08 5.91 16.78
N ARG A 63 3.84 5.97 15.69
CA ARG A 63 4.93 6.91 15.54
C ARG A 63 4.46 8.07 14.66
N VAL A 64 4.30 9.23 15.28
CA VAL A 64 4.04 10.48 14.58
C VAL A 64 5.38 11.04 14.10
N VAL A 65 5.51 11.25 12.79
CA VAL A 65 6.75 11.59 12.11
C VAL A 65 6.59 12.85 11.27
N ASP A 66 7.70 13.50 10.97
CA ASP A 66 7.77 14.46 9.87
C ASP A 66 8.07 13.75 8.53
N ARG A 67 8.21 14.54 7.46
CA ARG A 67 8.44 14.01 6.11
C ARG A 67 9.84 13.40 5.94
N ARG A 68 10.84 13.93 6.65
CA ARG A 68 12.21 13.44 6.60
C ARG A 68 12.28 12.11 7.34
N ASP A 69 11.72 12.05 8.54
CA ASP A 69 11.63 10.84 9.35
C ASP A 69 10.85 9.74 8.63
N TRP A 70 9.74 10.06 7.95
CA TRP A 70 9.02 9.10 7.11
C TRP A 70 9.91 8.56 6.00
N ALA A 71 10.64 9.42 5.27
CA ALA A 71 11.50 8.99 4.17
C ALA A 71 12.66 8.12 4.68
N SER A 72 13.33 8.52 5.77
CA SER A 72 14.40 7.74 6.38
C SER A 72 13.91 6.37 6.87
N THR A 73 12.70 6.29 7.43
CA THR A 73 12.10 5.02 7.89
C THR A 73 11.81 4.08 6.71
N ASN A 74 11.27 4.59 5.60
CA ASN A 74 11.02 3.80 4.40
C ASN A 74 12.32 3.36 3.72
N ILE A 75 13.35 4.21 3.71
CA ILE A 75 14.68 3.85 3.17
C ILE A 75 15.30 2.69 3.96
N ALA A 76 15.17 2.70 5.29
CA ALA A 76 15.63 1.61 6.12
C ALA A 76 14.88 0.30 5.80
N GLY A 77 13.55 0.34 5.71
CA GLY A 77 12.74 -0.84 5.33
C GLY A 77 13.07 -1.36 3.92
N LEU A 78 13.21 -0.47 2.94
CA LEU A 78 13.60 -0.83 1.56
C LEU A 78 14.98 -1.47 1.52
N ARG A 79 15.94 -0.98 2.32
CA ARG A 79 17.27 -1.57 2.43
C ARG A 79 17.19 -3.02 2.93
N GLU A 80 16.39 -3.28 3.97
CA GLU A 80 16.23 -4.63 4.53
C GLU A 80 15.62 -5.62 3.54
N VAL A 81 14.72 -5.15 2.68
CA VAL A 81 14.08 -6.00 1.66
C VAL A 81 14.95 -6.16 0.42
N ILE A 82 15.48 -5.06 -0.12
CA ILE A 82 16.16 -5.06 -1.42
C ILE A 82 17.57 -5.63 -1.33
N THR A 83 18.30 -5.41 -0.23
CA THR A 83 19.68 -5.91 -0.09
C THR A 83 19.76 -7.43 -0.22
N PRO A 84 18.96 -8.25 0.51
CA PRO A 84 18.98 -9.71 0.35
C PRO A 84 18.56 -10.20 -1.04
N LEU A 85 17.68 -9.46 -1.73
CA LEU A 85 17.22 -9.79 -3.08
C LEU A 85 18.34 -9.57 -4.10
N VAL A 86 18.99 -8.42 -4.01
CA VAL A 86 20.09 -8.03 -4.88
C VAL A 86 21.31 -8.94 -4.70
N SER A 87 21.65 -9.29 -3.46
CA SER A 87 22.75 -10.23 -3.19
C SER A 87 22.52 -11.60 -3.84
N ARG A 88 21.26 -12.06 -3.94
CA ARG A 88 20.91 -13.31 -4.63
C ARG A 88 20.95 -13.17 -6.15
N LEU A 89 20.57 -12.02 -6.71
CA LEU A 89 20.59 -11.77 -8.15
C LEU A 89 22.00 -11.63 -8.74
N SER A 90 22.98 -11.22 -7.94
CA SER A 90 24.30 -10.84 -8.46
C SER A 90 25.25 -12.02 -8.72
N GLY A 91 25.00 -13.18 -8.09
CA GLY A 91 25.91 -14.34 -8.17
C GLY A 91 27.39 -13.99 -7.92
N ASP A 92 28.32 -14.78 -8.47
CA ASP A 92 29.77 -14.51 -8.43
C ASP A 92 30.26 -13.43 -9.42
N LYS A 93 29.37 -12.86 -10.24
CA LYS A 93 29.73 -11.83 -11.23
C LYS A 93 29.60 -10.44 -10.61
N GLN A 94 30.65 -10.00 -9.94
CA GLN A 94 30.76 -8.61 -9.49
C GLN A 94 30.93 -7.67 -10.69
N PRO A 95 30.09 -6.63 -10.83
CA PRO A 95 30.38 -5.53 -11.74
C PRO A 95 31.73 -4.89 -11.36
N GLY A 96 32.39 -4.24 -12.32
CA GLY A 96 33.62 -3.51 -12.04
C GLY A 96 33.43 -2.47 -10.92
N PRO A 97 34.42 -2.23 -10.03
CA PRO A 97 34.25 -1.37 -8.84
C PRO A 97 33.75 0.04 -9.16
N LEU A 98 34.15 0.58 -10.32
CA LEU A 98 33.79 1.90 -10.79
C LEU A 98 32.36 1.98 -11.36
N THR A 99 31.93 0.98 -12.13
CA THR A 99 30.55 0.93 -12.66
C THR A 99 29.54 0.67 -11.55
N GLU A 100 29.92 -0.10 -10.54
CA GLU A 100 29.11 -0.35 -9.35
C GLU A 100 28.95 0.91 -8.48
N ALA A 101 30.05 1.62 -8.17
CA ALA A 101 30.01 2.82 -7.34
C ALA A 101 29.25 3.98 -8.00
N VAL A 102 29.36 4.14 -9.32
CA VAL A 102 28.61 5.17 -10.04
C VAL A 102 27.13 4.78 -10.18
N GLY A 103 26.83 3.53 -10.51
CA GLY A 103 25.46 3.04 -10.65
C GLY A 103 24.68 3.11 -9.34
N SER A 104 25.30 2.75 -8.22
CA SER A 104 24.67 2.75 -6.90
C SER A 104 24.34 4.15 -6.39
N ARG A 105 25.19 5.13 -6.66
CA ARG A 105 24.94 6.54 -6.35
C ARG A 105 23.79 7.12 -7.17
N VAL A 106 23.75 6.84 -8.48
CA VAL A 106 22.64 7.28 -9.35
C VAL A 106 21.32 6.71 -8.86
N THR A 107 21.26 5.40 -8.57
CA THR A 107 20.06 4.75 -8.04
C THR A 107 19.68 5.31 -6.66
N GLY A 108 20.67 5.60 -5.80
CA GLY A 108 20.46 6.23 -4.50
C GLY A 108 19.79 7.61 -4.61
N VAL A 109 20.30 8.50 -5.48
CA VAL A 109 19.72 9.82 -5.74
C VAL A 109 18.30 9.71 -6.29
N GLN A 110 18.05 8.78 -7.23
CA GLN A 110 16.73 8.56 -7.79
C GLN A 110 15.73 8.09 -6.73
N ALA A 111 16.10 7.07 -5.94
CA ALA A 111 15.29 6.56 -4.83
C ALA A 111 14.98 7.67 -3.81
N GLY A 112 15.99 8.43 -3.39
CA GLY A 112 15.83 9.56 -2.49
C GLY A 112 14.92 10.66 -3.03
N THR A 113 15.00 10.95 -4.33
CA THR A 113 14.13 11.95 -4.99
C THR A 113 12.67 11.51 -5.03
N VAL A 114 12.41 10.24 -5.37
CA VAL A 114 11.06 9.67 -5.36
C VAL A 114 10.49 9.70 -3.93
N LEU A 115 11.28 9.30 -2.94
CA LEU A 115 10.85 9.28 -1.54
C LEU A 115 10.63 10.70 -0.99
N ALA A 116 11.43 11.70 -1.39
CA ALA A 116 11.18 13.12 -1.07
C ALA A 116 9.83 13.60 -1.61
N TYR A 117 9.47 13.17 -2.82
CA TYR A 117 8.22 13.55 -3.45
C TYR A 117 7.01 12.87 -2.79
N LEU A 118 7.13 11.59 -2.46
CA LEU A 118 6.08 10.80 -1.80
C LEU A 118 5.86 11.24 -0.36
N SER A 119 6.93 11.58 0.37
CA SER A 119 6.84 12.01 1.77
C SER A 119 5.95 13.22 1.97
N GLY A 120 5.80 14.09 0.96
CA GLY A 120 4.88 15.25 1.01
C GLY A 120 3.41 14.94 0.74
N ARG A 121 3.03 13.68 0.49
CA ARG A 121 1.67 13.29 0.08
C ARG A 121 1.03 12.21 0.96
N VAL A 122 1.85 11.36 1.57
CA VAL A 122 1.38 10.26 2.43
C VAL A 122 0.90 10.81 3.77
N LEU A 123 -0.33 10.50 4.18
CA LEU A 123 -0.88 10.98 5.46
C LEU A 123 -0.52 10.04 6.61
N GLY A 124 -0.60 8.75 6.36
CA GLY A 124 -0.16 7.69 7.24
C GLY A 124 0.23 6.46 6.44
N GLN A 125 0.82 5.49 7.14
CA GLN A 125 1.22 4.21 6.58
C GLN A 125 1.35 3.19 7.68
N TYR A 126 0.83 1.99 7.47
CA TYR A 126 1.29 0.82 8.22
C TYR A 126 2.50 0.20 7.51
N GLU A 127 3.68 0.40 8.07
CA GLU A 127 4.95 -0.08 7.52
C GLU A 127 5.19 -1.54 7.90
N VAL A 128 5.22 -2.42 6.90
CA VAL A 128 5.39 -3.87 7.06
C VAL A 128 6.83 -4.31 6.83
N PHE A 129 7.73 -3.48 6.30
CA PHE A 129 9.06 -3.97 5.93
C PHE A 129 10.10 -3.86 7.04
N SER A 130 10.04 -2.82 7.88
CA SER A 130 11.15 -2.43 8.78
C SER A 130 11.12 -3.01 10.20
N ALA A 131 10.03 -3.65 10.62
CA ALA A 131 9.88 -4.20 11.97
C ALA A 131 8.91 -5.38 12.00
N ASP A 132 9.05 -6.23 13.02
CA ASP A 132 8.09 -7.29 13.36
C ASP A 132 7.60 -7.17 14.81
N PRO A 133 6.31 -6.85 15.04
CA PRO A 133 5.32 -6.46 14.04
C PRO A 133 5.62 -5.10 13.41
N GLY A 134 4.92 -4.78 12.32
CA GLY A 134 5.05 -3.52 11.60
C GLY A 134 4.76 -2.28 12.46
N GLN A 135 5.11 -1.11 11.95
CA GLN A 135 4.94 0.17 12.65
C GLN A 135 3.91 1.05 11.96
N LEU A 136 2.95 1.56 12.73
CA LEU A 136 2.02 2.58 12.26
C LEU A 136 2.68 3.96 12.30
N LEU A 137 2.79 4.61 11.14
CA LEU A 137 3.34 5.95 10.94
C LEU A 137 2.23 6.95 10.59
N LEU A 138 2.28 8.14 11.18
CA LEU A 138 1.41 9.28 10.79
C LEU A 138 2.29 10.50 10.49
N VAL A 139 2.11 11.09 9.31
CA VAL A 139 2.93 12.22 8.83
C VAL A 139 2.26 13.54 9.19
N ALA A 140 2.50 14.01 10.42
CA ALA A 140 1.79 15.17 10.99
C ALA A 140 1.82 16.43 10.09
N PRO A 141 2.94 16.82 9.45
CA PRO A 141 2.94 17.99 8.58
C PRO A 141 1.97 17.88 7.39
N ASN A 142 1.77 16.67 6.86
CA ASN A 142 0.84 16.45 5.75
C ASN A 142 -0.60 16.47 6.22
N ILE A 143 -0.88 15.85 7.36
CA ILE A 143 -2.21 15.86 7.96
C ILE A 143 -2.63 17.31 8.23
N VAL A 144 -1.79 18.11 8.90
CA VAL A 144 -2.08 19.53 9.16
C VAL A 144 -2.23 20.33 7.86
N GLU A 145 -1.39 20.09 6.85
CA GLU A 145 -1.51 20.78 5.56
C GLU A 145 -2.82 20.45 4.83
N VAL A 146 -3.24 19.18 4.83
CA VAL A 146 -4.47 18.75 4.17
C VAL A 146 -5.70 19.22 4.95
N GLU A 147 -5.70 19.09 6.28
CA GLU A 147 -6.73 19.62 7.18
C GLU A 147 -7.05 21.09 6.83
N ARG A 148 -6.01 21.94 6.80
CA ARG A 148 -6.14 23.37 6.47
C ARG A 148 -6.63 23.62 5.05
N LYS A 149 -6.12 22.86 4.06
CA LYS A 149 -6.53 23.02 2.66
C LYS A 149 -7.98 22.64 2.42
N LEU A 150 -8.50 21.67 3.18
CA LEU A 150 -9.88 21.24 3.09
C LEU A 150 -10.81 22.07 3.98
N ALA A 151 -10.27 22.93 4.85
CA ALA A 151 -11.01 23.61 5.90
C ALA A 151 -11.88 22.64 6.72
N ALA A 152 -11.34 21.44 6.97
CA ALA A 152 -12.05 20.39 7.69
C ALA A 152 -11.99 20.64 9.21
N ASP A 153 -12.97 20.11 9.95
CA ASP A 153 -12.85 20.05 11.41
C ASP A 153 -11.60 19.24 11.79
N ARG A 154 -10.83 19.80 12.72
CA ARG A 154 -9.52 19.29 13.13
C ARG A 154 -9.62 17.88 13.69
N ARG A 155 -10.53 17.66 14.64
CA ARG A 155 -10.65 16.37 15.34
C ARG A 155 -11.16 15.33 14.37
N ASP A 156 -12.23 15.66 13.65
CA ASP A 156 -12.89 14.75 12.72
C ASP A 156 -11.94 14.31 11.61
N PHE A 157 -11.19 15.24 11.01
CA PHE A 157 -10.24 14.90 9.96
C PHE A 157 -9.10 14.01 10.46
N ARG A 158 -8.54 14.32 11.63
CA ARG A 158 -7.46 13.50 12.22
C ARG A 158 -7.96 12.12 12.61
N LEU A 159 -9.15 12.00 13.20
CA LEU A 159 -9.76 10.72 13.53
C LEU A 159 -10.07 9.91 12.27
N TRP A 160 -10.56 10.57 11.22
CA TRP A 160 -10.79 9.95 9.91
C TRP A 160 -9.49 9.34 9.34
N VAL A 161 -8.37 10.05 9.39
CA VAL A 161 -7.05 9.50 9.00
C VAL A 161 -6.66 8.33 9.92
N CYS A 162 -6.80 8.49 11.24
CA CYS A 162 -6.46 7.44 12.21
C CYS A 162 -7.27 6.15 11.98
N LEU A 163 -8.57 6.22 11.69
CA LEU A 163 -9.40 5.04 11.42
C LEU A 163 -8.91 4.25 10.21
N HIS A 164 -8.58 4.93 9.12
CA HIS A 164 -8.05 4.31 7.91
C HIS A 164 -6.76 3.53 8.23
N GLU A 165 -5.81 4.20 8.87
CA GLU A 165 -4.50 3.61 9.15
C GLU A 165 -4.54 2.53 10.24
N VAL A 166 -5.41 2.69 11.25
CA VAL A 166 -5.62 1.68 12.28
C VAL A 166 -6.33 0.45 11.72
N THR A 167 -7.17 0.61 10.69
CA THR A 167 -7.76 -0.53 9.99
C THR A 167 -6.66 -1.38 9.34
N HIS A 168 -5.70 -0.77 8.66
CA HIS A 168 -4.54 -1.49 8.11
C HIS A 168 -3.67 -2.14 9.18
N ARG A 169 -3.35 -1.42 10.26
CA ARG A 169 -2.64 -2.02 11.41
C ARG A 169 -3.39 -3.26 11.90
N THR A 170 -4.70 -3.15 12.11
CA THR A 170 -5.54 -4.24 12.59
C THR A 170 -5.56 -5.42 11.62
N GLN A 171 -5.65 -5.19 10.31
CA GLN A 171 -5.58 -6.26 9.31
C GLN A 171 -4.29 -7.08 9.42
N PHE A 172 -3.15 -6.44 9.69
CA PHE A 172 -1.87 -7.14 9.80
C PHE A 172 -1.58 -7.70 11.20
N THR A 173 -2.14 -7.11 12.26
CA THR A 173 -1.91 -7.57 13.64
C THR A 173 -2.97 -8.54 14.14
N ALA A 174 -4.17 -8.54 13.57
CA ALA A 174 -5.24 -9.50 13.86
C ALA A 174 -5.11 -10.80 13.04
N VAL A 175 -4.34 -10.78 11.95
CA VAL A 175 -4.23 -11.90 11.00
C VAL A 175 -2.78 -12.41 10.95
N PRO A 176 -2.42 -13.43 11.75
CA PRO A 176 -1.01 -13.81 11.97
C PRO A 176 -0.24 -14.20 10.71
N TRP A 177 -0.92 -14.75 9.71
CA TRP A 177 -0.30 -15.21 8.46
C TRP A 177 -0.09 -14.08 7.44
N MET A 178 -0.76 -12.94 7.60
CA MET A 178 -0.85 -11.87 6.57
C MET A 178 0.53 -11.32 6.18
N ARG A 179 1.35 -11.01 7.19
CA ARG A 179 2.71 -10.47 7.00
C ARG A 179 3.58 -11.46 6.24
N ALA A 180 3.64 -12.71 6.70
CA ALA A 180 4.46 -13.76 6.11
C ALA A 180 4.02 -14.06 4.67
N TYR A 181 2.71 -14.09 4.42
CA TYR A 181 2.14 -14.26 3.10
C TYR A 181 2.59 -13.12 2.15
N PHE A 182 2.41 -11.86 2.55
CA PHE A 182 2.80 -10.71 1.75
C PHE A 182 4.29 -10.69 1.41
N LEU A 183 5.16 -10.93 2.40
CA LEU A 183 6.61 -11.01 2.17
C LEU A 183 6.99 -12.21 1.29
N GLY A 184 6.29 -13.34 1.43
CA GLY A 184 6.45 -14.53 0.60
C GLY A 184 6.11 -14.27 -0.87
N GLU A 185 5.05 -13.51 -1.15
CA GLU A 185 4.70 -13.11 -2.52
C GLU A 185 5.72 -12.14 -3.12
N VAL A 186 6.20 -11.15 -2.36
CA VAL A 186 7.30 -10.28 -2.80
C VAL A 186 8.55 -11.10 -3.15
N GLN A 187 8.87 -12.09 -2.32
CA GLN A 187 9.98 -13.00 -2.56
C GLN A 187 9.77 -13.85 -3.83
N ALA A 188 8.59 -14.43 -4.00
CA ALA A 188 8.24 -15.25 -5.17
C ALA A 188 8.30 -14.45 -6.47
N PHE A 189 7.93 -13.16 -6.46
CA PHE A 189 8.06 -12.28 -7.62
C PHE A 189 9.52 -12.14 -8.06
N VAL A 190 10.43 -11.99 -7.10
CA VAL A 190 11.87 -11.84 -7.37
C VAL A 190 12.46 -13.15 -7.85
N ASP A 191 12.11 -14.28 -7.23
CA ASP A 191 12.62 -15.59 -7.65
C ASP A 191 12.14 -15.95 -9.07
N ALA A 192 10.89 -15.60 -9.42
CA ALA A 192 10.38 -15.74 -10.78
C ALA A 192 11.10 -14.84 -11.82
N SER A 193 11.91 -13.88 -11.37
CA SER A 193 12.78 -13.05 -12.21
C SER A 193 14.14 -13.72 -12.52
N GLN A 194 14.51 -14.80 -11.80
CA GLN A 194 15.83 -15.44 -11.88
C GLN A 194 16.00 -16.44 -13.06
N GLY A 195 14.97 -16.63 -13.91
CA GLY A 195 15.06 -17.38 -15.17
C GLY A 195 15.88 -16.62 -16.22
N GLY A 196 17.20 -16.58 -16.03
CA GLY A 196 18.15 -15.67 -16.68
C GLY A 196 18.48 -15.90 -18.16
N GLU A 197 17.82 -16.81 -18.87
CA GLU A 197 18.15 -17.05 -20.30
C GLU A 197 17.45 -16.08 -21.27
N HIS A 198 16.48 -15.27 -20.82
CA HIS A 198 15.67 -14.45 -21.73
C HIS A 198 15.60 -12.95 -21.40
N LEU A 199 16.34 -12.38 -20.44
CA LEU A 199 16.19 -10.93 -20.15
C LEU A 199 16.57 -10.04 -21.36
N LEU A 200 17.68 -10.35 -22.04
CA LEU A 200 18.10 -9.64 -23.26
C LEU A 200 17.16 -9.90 -24.44
N GLU A 201 16.64 -11.11 -24.58
CA GLU A 201 15.64 -11.43 -25.61
C GLU A 201 14.29 -10.78 -25.32
N ARG A 202 13.88 -10.68 -24.06
CA ARG A 202 12.66 -9.99 -23.59
C ARG A 202 12.77 -8.49 -23.78
N LEU A 203 13.93 -7.90 -23.50
CA LEU A 203 14.19 -6.49 -23.81
C LEU A 203 14.11 -6.24 -25.33
N ARG A 204 14.70 -7.13 -26.15
CA ARG A 204 14.59 -7.04 -27.61
C ARG A 204 13.16 -7.20 -28.11
N ARG A 205 12.39 -8.18 -27.59
CA ARG A 205 10.97 -8.37 -27.91
C ARG A 205 10.12 -7.18 -27.45
N GLY A 206 10.36 -6.65 -26.26
CA GLY A 206 9.69 -5.45 -25.75
C GLY A 206 9.92 -4.25 -26.66
N VAL A 207 11.16 -4.04 -27.14
CA VAL A 207 11.49 -2.96 -28.08
C VAL A 207 10.86 -3.18 -29.46
N SER A 208 10.86 -4.40 -30.01
CA SER A 208 10.20 -4.67 -31.30
C SER A 208 8.68 -4.48 -31.21
N THR A 209 8.07 -4.97 -30.14
CA THR A 209 6.61 -4.85 -29.93
C THR A 209 6.19 -3.43 -29.58
N LEU A 210 7.02 -2.63 -28.91
CA LEU A 210 6.82 -1.19 -28.74
C LEU A 210 6.78 -0.47 -30.11
N SER A 211 7.65 -0.86 -31.04
CA SER A 211 7.67 -0.28 -32.39
C SER A 211 6.42 -0.63 -33.22
N ASP A 212 5.76 -1.75 -32.90
CA ASP A 212 4.53 -2.20 -33.53
C ASP A 212 3.27 -1.66 -32.83
N ALA A 213 3.27 -1.53 -31.50
CA ALA A 213 2.19 -0.92 -30.72
C ALA A 213 2.07 0.60 -30.97
N VAL A 214 3.19 1.27 -31.30
CA VAL A 214 3.17 2.67 -31.78
C VAL A 214 2.47 2.80 -33.14
N LYS A 215 2.40 1.72 -33.94
CA LYS A 215 1.69 1.70 -35.23
C LYS A 215 0.21 1.34 -35.10
N ASP A 216 -0.22 0.77 -33.97
CA ASP A 216 -1.61 0.37 -33.73
C ASP A 216 -2.15 0.90 -32.39
N PRO A 217 -2.85 2.05 -32.39
CA PRO A 217 -3.37 2.73 -31.20
C PRO A 217 -4.43 1.96 -30.41
N GLU A 218 -4.97 0.84 -30.94
CA GLU A 218 -5.98 0.02 -30.27
C GLU A 218 -5.38 -1.11 -29.41
N SER A 219 -4.05 -1.31 -29.44
CA SER A 219 -3.41 -2.37 -28.67
C SER A 219 -3.41 -2.06 -27.16
N ARG A 220 -4.30 -2.75 -26.42
CA ARG A 220 -4.47 -2.64 -24.96
C ARG A 220 -3.33 -3.29 -24.14
N ALA A 221 -2.25 -3.69 -24.78
CA ALA A 221 -1.13 -4.35 -24.10
C ALA A 221 -0.29 -3.30 -23.38
N SER A 222 -0.34 -3.28 -22.05
CA SER A 222 0.58 -2.48 -21.25
C SER A 222 2.02 -2.99 -21.49
N VAL A 223 2.99 -2.09 -21.59
CA VAL A 223 4.43 -2.43 -21.71
C VAL A 223 4.88 -3.42 -20.61
N LEU A 224 4.20 -3.40 -19.47
CA LEU A 224 4.42 -4.32 -18.35
C LEU A 224 3.93 -5.75 -18.62
N ASP A 225 2.81 -5.93 -19.32
CA ASP A 225 2.24 -7.26 -19.63
C ASP A 225 3.12 -8.06 -20.60
N ILE A 226 3.84 -7.36 -21.47
CA ILE A 226 4.71 -7.95 -22.50
C ILE A 226 6.07 -8.37 -21.92
N VAL A 227 6.49 -7.72 -20.83
CA VAL A 227 7.80 -7.98 -20.23
C VAL A 227 7.75 -9.08 -19.19
N GLN A 228 6.61 -9.37 -18.54
CA GLN A 228 6.52 -10.30 -17.39
C GLN A 228 6.38 -11.79 -17.75
N THR A 229 6.90 -12.69 -16.90
CA THR A 229 6.66 -14.14 -17.04
C THR A 229 5.26 -14.51 -16.53
N PRO A 230 4.67 -15.64 -16.97
CA PRO A 230 3.42 -16.14 -16.40
C PRO A 230 3.48 -16.33 -14.87
N ALA A 231 4.63 -16.75 -14.35
CA ALA A 231 4.86 -16.90 -12.91
C ALA A 231 4.88 -15.54 -12.18
N GLN A 232 5.58 -14.53 -12.74
CA GLN A 232 5.57 -13.17 -12.20
C GLN A 232 4.16 -12.56 -12.22
N ARG A 233 3.42 -12.78 -13.31
CA ARG A 233 2.04 -12.32 -13.43
C ARG A 233 1.13 -12.93 -12.37
N ALA A 234 1.20 -14.24 -12.17
CA ALA A 234 0.40 -14.91 -11.15
C ALA A 234 0.67 -14.39 -9.72
N VAL A 235 1.92 -14.05 -9.40
CA VAL A 235 2.29 -13.42 -8.12
C VAL A 235 1.71 -12.00 -8.02
N LEU A 236 1.84 -11.20 -9.08
CA LEU A 236 1.28 -9.85 -9.11
C LEU A 236 -0.23 -9.86 -9.00
N ASP A 237 -0.92 -10.81 -9.63
CA ASP A 237 -2.38 -10.95 -9.53
C ASP A 237 -2.80 -11.22 -8.08
N ARG A 238 -2.06 -12.06 -7.34
CA ARG A 238 -2.31 -12.31 -5.91
C ARG A 238 -2.04 -11.09 -5.03
N LEU A 239 -0.92 -10.40 -5.23
CA LEU A 239 -0.63 -9.15 -4.52
C LEU A 239 -1.68 -8.06 -4.81
N THR A 240 -2.10 -7.96 -6.07
CA THR A 240 -3.13 -7.05 -6.55
C THR A 240 -4.46 -7.36 -5.86
N ALA A 241 -4.88 -8.62 -5.82
CA ALA A 241 -6.12 -9.02 -5.18
C ALA A 241 -6.10 -8.78 -3.66
N LEU A 242 -4.99 -9.12 -2.99
CA LEU A 242 -4.79 -8.83 -1.58
C LEU A 242 -4.90 -7.33 -1.28
N MET A 243 -4.13 -6.50 -1.97
CA MET A 243 -4.16 -5.05 -1.72
C MET A 243 -5.55 -4.46 -2.01
N THR A 244 -6.23 -4.94 -3.07
CA THR A 244 -7.59 -4.50 -3.39
C THR A 244 -8.58 -4.85 -2.28
N LEU A 245 -8.49 -6.06 -1.72
CA LEU A 245 -9.28 -6.46 -0.55
C LEU A 245 -9.00 -5.56 0.65
N LEU A 246 -7.73 -5.35 1.00
CA LEU A 246 -7.35 -4.62 2.21
C LEU A 246 -7.81 -3.17 2.16
N GLU A 247 -7.64 -2.51 1.02
CA GLU A 247 -8.08 -1.13 0.80
C GLU A 247 -9.62 -1.04 0.73
N GLY A 248 -10.27 -2.00 0.03
CA GLY A 248 -11.74 -2.08 -0.01
C GLY A 248 -12.37 -2.28 1.37
N HIS A 249 -11.74 -3.10 2.21
CA HIS A 249 -12.16 -3.31 3.59
C HIS A 249 -11.93 -2.06 4.44
N ALA A 250 -10.79 -1.37 4.28
CA ALA A 250 -10.56 -0.10 4.97
C ALA A 250 -11.64 0.92 4.63
N GLU A 251 -11.97 1.10 3.35
CA GLU A 251 -13.08 1.97 2.93
C GLU A 251 -14.44 1.50 3.49
N PHE A 252 -14.71 0.19 3.54
CA PHE A 252 -15.92 -0.35 4.17
C PHE A 252 -16.00 -0.02 5.67
N VAL A 253 -14.88 -0.09 6.39
CA VAL A 253 -14.81 0.35 7.79
C VAL A 253 -15.06 1.85 7.91
N MET A 254 -14.46 2.64 7.02
CA MET A 254 -14.68 4.09 6.97
C MET A 254 -16.14 4.47 6.64
N ASP A 255 -16.85 3.65 5.87
CA ASP A 255 -18.30 3.79 5.60
C ASP A 255 -19.14 3.46 6.85
N GLY A 256 -18.72 2.46 7.61
CA GLY A 256 -19.38 2.05 8.86
C GLY A 256 -19.24 3.04 10.00
N VAL A 257 -18.12 3.76 10.04
CA VAL A 257 -17.85 4.80 11.03
C VAL A 257 -18.61 6.07 10.63
N GLY A 258 -19.90 6.06 10.96
CA GLY A 258 -20.86 7.11 10.61
C GLY A 258 -20.73 8.42 11.39
N PRO A 259 -21.68 9.35 11.21
CA PRO A 259 -21.65 10.69 11.80
C PRO A 259 -21.67 10.71 13.33
N GLN A 260 -22.05 9.59 13.97
CA GLN A 260 -21.98 9.41 15.41
C GLN A 260 -20.55 9.40 15.97
N VAL A 261 -19.55 9.03 15.16
CA VAL A 261 -18.13 9.06 15.54
C VAL A 261 -17.42 10.26 14.93
N ILE A 262 -17.73 10.56 13.66
CA ILE A 262 -17.16 11.68 12.91
C ILE A 262 -18.30 12.50 12.30
N PRO A 263 -18.82 13.52 12.99
CA PRO A 263 -19.93 14.34 12.52
C PRO A 263 -19.77 14.89 11.11
N SER A 264 -18.55 15.26 10.70
CA SER A 264 -18.26 15.82 9.38
C SER A 264 -17.77 14.80 8.33
N VAL A 265 -17.95 13.49 8.54
CA VAL A 265 -17.39 12.43 7.68
C VAL A 265 -17.76 12.57 6.20
N GLU A 266 -19.01 12.92 5.90
CA GLU A 266 -19.46 13.09 4.50
C GLU A 266 -18.77 14.28 3.82
N GLN A 267 -18.55 15.37 4.55
CA GLN A 267 -17.88 16.57 4.04
C GLN A 267 -16.40 16.27 3.74
N ILE A 268 -15.73 15.59 4.68
CA ILE A 268 -14.33 15.16 4.53
C ILE A 268 -14.20 14.26 3.29
N ARG A 269 -15.08 13.27 3.16
CA ARG A 269 -15.11 12.33 2.02
C ARG A 269 -15.31 13.05 0.69
N ALA A 270 -16.31 13.93 0.61
CA ALA A 270 -16.59 14.69 -0.61
C ALA A 270 -15.39 15.58 -0.99
N ALA A 271 -14.72 16.19 -0.01
CA ALA A 271 -13.53 16.99 -0.24
C ALA A 271 -12.33 16.16 -0.74
N PHE A 272 -12.14 14.95 -0.21
CA PHE A 272 -11.12 14.01 -0.69
C PHE A 272 -11.39 13.50 -2.10
N ASN A 273 -12.65 13.14 -2.41
CA ASN A 273 -13.04 12.69 -3.74
C ASN A 273 -12.77 13.78 -4.78
N ARG A 274 -13.16 15.03 -4.52
CA ARG A 274 -12.85 16.18 -5.40
C ARG A 274 -11.36 16.40 -5.57
N ARG A 275 -10.58 16.34 -4.49
CA ARG A 275 -9.11 16.47 -4.55
C ARG A 275 -8.48 15.36 -5.40
N ARG A 276 -9.00 14.13 -5.28
CA ARG A 276 -8.53 12.95 -6.01
C ARG A 276 -8.81 13.07 -7.51
N GLU A 277 -9.98 13.58 -7.88
CA GLU A 277 -10.37 13.88 -9.27
C GLU A 277 -9.55 15.04 -9.87
N ALA A 278 -9.22 16.05 -9.06
CA ALA A 278 -8.41 17.20 -9.46
C ALA A 278 -6.89 16.91 -9.64
N GLY A 279 -6.47 15.64 -9.60
CA GLY A 279 -5.07 15.21 -9.65
C GLY A 279 -4.27 15.79 -10.84
N ASN A 280 -3.10 16.35 -10.53
CA ASN A 280 -2.22 17.12 -11.41
C ASN A 280 -1.69 16.26 -12.60
N PRO A 281 -1.60 16.77 -13.84
CA PRO A 281 -1.03 16.04 -14.99
C PRO A 281 0.31 15.34 -14.73
N LEU A 282 1.18 15.94 -13.91
CA LEU A 282 2.47 15.35 -13.53
C LEU A 282 2.31 14.08 -12.66
N GLU A 283 1.24 14.00 -11.88
CA GLU A 283 0.90 12.84 -11.04
C GLU A 283 0.46 11.64 -11.89
N LYS A 284 -0.23 11.87 -13.01
CA LYS A 284 -0.56 10.83 -13.99
C LYS A 284 0.69 10.27 -14.68
N VAL A 285 1.71 11.10 -14.89
CA VAL A 285 2.99 10.70 -15.51
C VAL A 285 3.81 9.81 -14.56
N ILE A 286 3.89 10.13 -13.27
CA ILE A 286 4.58 9.29 -12.27
C ILE A 286 3.82 7.97 -12.06
N ARG A 287 2.49 7.99 -12.02
CA ARG A 287 1.65 6.77 -11.93
C ARG A 287 1.87 5.84 -13.12
N ARG A 288 1.95 6.38 -14.34
CA ARG A 288 2.28 5.62 -15.56
C ARG A 288 3.69 5.02 -15.53
N LEU A 289 4.69 5.80 -15.09
CA LEU A 289 6.09 5.35 -15.04
C LEU A 289 6.32 4.23 -14.00
N LEU A 290 5.54 4.19 -12.92
CA LEU A 290 5.61 3.14 -11.91
C LEU A 290 4.69 1.94 -12.19
N GLY A 291 3.90 1.95 -13.28
CA GLY A 291 2.89 0.91 -13.55
C GLY A 291 1.65 0.96 -12.64
N VAL A 292 1.45 2.07 -11.94
CA VAL A 292 0.45 2.28 -10.87
C VAL A 292 -0.89 2.81 -11.45
N ASP A 293 -1.14 2.66 -12.76
CA ASP A 293 -2.47 2.93 -13.34
C ASP A 293 -3.52 1.88 -12.91
N VAL A 294 -3.09 0.81 -12.22
CA VAL A 294 -3.95 -0.24 -11.64
C VAL A 294 -4.66 0.23 -10.36
N LYS A 295 -4.09 1.20 -9.63
CA LYS A 295 -4.55 1.54 -8.26
C LYS A 295 -5.99 2.06 -8.18
N MET A 296 -6.46 2.83 -9.15
CA MET A 296 -7.77 3.50 -9.08
C MET A 296 -8.97 2.60 -9.38
N ARG A 297 -8.82 1.59 -10.25
CA ARG A 297 -9.89 0.61 -10.50
C ARG A 297 -10.05 -0.32 -9.30
N GLN A 298 -8.93 -0.73 -8.71
CA GLN A 298 -8.87 -1.54 -7.49
C GLN A 298 -9.67 -0.91 -6.33
N TYR A 299 -9.62 0.40 -6.10
CA TYR A 299 -10.38 1.03 -5.01
C TYR A 299 -11.90 0.88 -5.14
N ALA A 300 -12.46 1.19 -6.32
CA ALA A 300 -13.89 1.08 -6.55
C ALA A 300 -14.34 -0.39 -6.54
N GLU A 301 -13.52 -1.26 -7.10
CA GLU A 301 -13.76 -2.70 -7.21
C GLU A 301 -13.69 -3.38 -5.83
N GLY A 302 -12.64 -3.10 -5.03
CA GLY A 302 -12.49 -3.62 -3.67
C GLY A 302 -13.61 -3.17 -2.74
N ARG A 303 -14.01 -1.89 -2.79
CA ARG A 303 -15.16 -1.41 -2.01
C ARG A 303 -16.44 -2.15 -2.39
N THR A 304 -16.71 -2.27 -3.69
CA THR A 304 -17.90 -2.98 -4.21
C THR A 304 -17.87 -4.46 -3.81
N PHE A 305 -16.70 -5.09 -3.87
CA PHE A 305 -16.48 -6.46 -3.41
C PHE A 305 -16.85 -6.63 -1.94
N VAL A 306 -16.25 -5.82 -1.05
CA VAL A 306 -16.47 -5.97 0.39
C VAL A 306 -17.92 -5.68 0.76
N HIS A 307 -18.53 -4.61 0.23
CA HIS A 307 -19.95 -4.33 0.42
C HIS A 307 -20.80 -5.52 -0.06
N GLY A 308 -20.55 -6.01 -1.28
CA GLY A 308 -21.30 -7.13 -1.85
C GLY A 308 -21.20 -8.42 -1.03
N VAL A 309 -20.02 -8.74 -0.50
CA VAL A 309 -19.84 -9.92 0.37
C VAL A 309 -20.52 -9.69 1.72
N VAL A 310 -20.31 -8.54 2.37
CA VAL A 310 -20.91 -8.26 3.69
C VAL A 310 -22.43 -8.23 3.61
N ASP A 311 -23.03 -7.71 2.54
CA ASP A 311 -24.49 -7.74 2.33
C ASP A 311 -25.04 -9.17 2.26
N ARG A 312 -24.24 -10.14 1.78
CA ARG A 312 -24.64 -11.54 1.62
C ARG A 312 -24.44 -12.39 2.86
N VAL A 313 -23.32 -12.19 3.57
CA VAL A 313 -22.90 -13.10 4.67
C VAL A 313 -22.66 -12.39 6.01
N GLY A 314 -22.88 -11.07 6.08
CA GLY A 314 -22.58 -10.24 7.24
C GLY A 314 -21.08 -10.10 7.51
N MET A 315 -20.72 -9.24 8.47
CA MET A 315 -19.32 -9.00 8.86
C MET A 315 -18.64 -10.29 9.36
N ALA A 316 -19.34 -11.10 10.16
CA ALA A 316 -18.80 -12.35 10.67
C ALA A 316 -18.53 -13.37 9.55
N GLY A 317 -19.39 -13.42 8.52
CA GLY A 317 -19.16 -14.23 7.33
C GLY A 317 -17.97 -13.69 6.52
N PHE A 318 -17.94 -12.39 6.26
CA PHE A 318 -16.84 -11.73 5.55
C PHE A 318 -15.48 -12.00 6.20
N ASN A 319 -15.39 -11.97 7.53
CA ASN A 319 -14.15 -12.21 8.29
C ASN A 319 -13.51 -13.58 8.02
N ARG A 320 -14.21 -14.52 7.38
CA ARG A 320 -13.61 -15.76 6.86
C ARG A 320 -12.48 -15.49 5.86
N VAL A 321 -12.49 -14.36 5.15
CA VAL A 321 -11.42 -13.92 4.26
C VAL A 321 -10.05 -13.89 4.94
N PHE A 322 -10.03 -13.58 6.24
CA PHE A 322 -8.82 -13.50 7.06
C PHE A 322 -8.43 -14.83 7.73
N GLY A 323 -9.20 -15.90 7.52
CA GLY A 323 -8.92 -17.20 8.12
C GLY A 323 -7.70 -17.92 7.54
N SER A 324 -7.41 -17.72 6.24
CA SER A 324 -6.31 -18.39 5.54
C SER A 324 -5.91 -17.64 4.26
N PRO A 325 -4.67 -17.78 3.74
CA PRO A 325 -4.33 -17.31 2.40
C PRO A 325 -5.28 -17.86 1.31
N LEU A 326 -5.85 -19.05 1.49
CA LEU A 326 -6.77 -19.68 0.54
C LEU A 326 -8.14 -19.02 0.48
N THR A 327 -8.51 -18.23 1.51
CA THR A 327 -9.79 -17.51 1.56
C THR A 327 -9.69 -16.10 0.99
N LEU A 328 -8.50 -15.63 0.61
CA LEU A 328 -8.37 -14.37 -0.13
C LEU A 328 -9.15 -14.41 -1.45
N PRO A 329 -9.71 -13.28 -1.91
CA PRO A 329 -10.29 -13.22 -3.23
C PRO A 329 -9.23 -13.41 -4.29
N ARG A 330 -9.63 -14.06 -5.37
CA ARG A 330 -8.89 -14.07 -6.63
C ARG A 330 -9.21 -12.80 -7.41
N LEU A 331 -8.36 -12.47 -8.38
CA LEU A 331 -8.51 -11.25 -9.15
C LEU A 331 -9.84 -11.20 -9.93
N ASP A 332 -10.30 -12.34 -10.44
CA ASP A 332 -11.58 -12.52 -11.13
C ASP A 332 -12.81 -12.45 -10.21
N GLU A 333 -12.63 -12.71 -8.92
CA GLU A 333 -13.71 -12.65 -7.92
C GLU A 333 -13.96 -11.23 -7.37
N LEU A 334 -13.03 -10.29 -7.56
CA LEU A 334 -13.20 -8.92 -7.07
C LEU A 334 -14.38 -8.21 -7.76
N GLY A 335 -14.69 -8.59 -9.00
CA GLY A 335 -15.89 -8.14 -9.73
C GLY A 335 -17.13 -9.00 -9.50
N ASP A 336 -17.00 -10.13 -8.80
CA ASP A 336 -18.07 -11.11 -8.56
C ASP A 336 -18.07 -11.60 -7.09
N PRO A 337 -18.71 -10.83 -6.18
CA PRO A 337 -18.83 -11.21 -4.77
C PRO A 337 -19.50 -12.57 -4.56
N ASP A 338 -20.42 -12.97 -5.44
CA ASP A 338 -21.13 -14.25 -5.36
C ASP A 338 -20.19 -15.43 -5.59
N ALA A 339 -19.27 -15.32 -6.55
CA ALA A 339 -18.26 -16.34 -6.81
C ALA A 339 -17.38 -16.60 -5.57
N TRP A 340 -16.93 -15.54 -4.89
CA TRP A 340 -16.15 -15.68 -3.66
C TRP A 340 -16.98 -16.34 -2.55
N VAL A 341 -18.22 -15.87 -2.34
CA VAL A 341 -19.11 -16.43 -1.30
C VAL A 341 -19.35 -17.92 -1.54
N ALA A 342 -19.66 -18.32 -2.78
CA ALA A 342 -19.86 -19.71 -3.15
C ALA A 342 -18.61 -20.57 -2.88
N ARG A 343 -17.41 -20.04 -3.14
CA ARG A 343 -16.15 -20.76 -2.91
C ARG A 343 -15.81 -20.90 -1.43
N VAL A 344 -16.02 -19.87 -0.63
CA VAL A 344 -15.56 -19.81 0.77
C VAL A 344 -16.60 -20.35 1.76
N HIS A 345 -17.88 -20.13 1.49
CA HIS A 345 -18.99 -20.56 2.34
C HIS A 345 -19.73 -21.80 1.81
N GLY A 346 -19.45 -22.21 0.56
CA GLY A 346 -20.24 -23.19 -0.16
C GLY A 346 -21.49 -22.57 -0.80
N PRO A 347 -22.24 -23.34 -1.61
CA PRO A 347 -23.50 -22.86 -2.16
C PRO A 347 -24.46 -22.51 -1.01
N ALA A 348 -25.09 -21.34 -1.10
CA ALA A 348 -26.08 -20.90 -0.13
C ALA A 348 -27.20 -21.96 -0.02
N GLY A 349 -27.22 -22.74 1.07
CA GLY A 349 -28.30 -23.70 1.34
C GLY A 349 -27.91 -25.11 1.83
N ALA A 350 -26.65 -25.44 2.06
CA ALA A 350 -26.31 -26.69 2.74
C ALA A 350 -26.50 -26.56 4.25
N THR A 351 -27.74 -26.67 4.72
CA THR A 351 -28.04 -26.92 6.13
C THR A 351 -27.27 -28.18 6.55
N PRO A 352 -26.52 -28.18 7.66
CA PRO A 352 -25.84 -29.39 8.11
C PRO A 352 -26.90 -30.44 8.42
N THR A 353 -26.93 -31.52 7.64
CA THR A 353 -27.64 -32.75 8.03
C THR A 353 -26.94 -33.27 9.28
N VAL A 354 -27.60 -33.07 10.42
CA VAL A 354 -27.27 -33.74 11.67
C VAL A 354 -27.45 -35.24 11.42
N GLY A 355 -26.35 -35.97 11.42
CA GLY A 355 -26.30 -37.44 11.40
C GLY A 355 -25.88 -37.97 12.74
#